data_AF-A0A2D5RTU1-F1
#
_entry.id   AF-A0A2D5RTU1-F1
#
_cell.length_a   1.000
_cell.length_b   1.000
_cell.length_c   1.000
_cell.angle_alpha   90.00
_cell.angle_beta   90.00
_cell.angle_gamma   90.00
#
_symmetry.space_group_name_H-M   'P 1'
#
loop_
_entity.id
_entity.type
_entity.pdbx_description
1 polymer ?
#
loop_
_entity_poly.entity_id
_entity_poly.type
_entity_poly.pdbx_seq_one_letter_code
_entity_poly.pdbx_strand_id
1 'polypeptide(L)'
;MNKEKFLRKFEHLSDKWMPLLGLQLSAKDDPVTETQPITVQASFEIDYTYSSREVGGIHRYNCNNQSEVTSLSNEVISASTNGNLNSVNEILLSELSKNSLFSSVHKNKLPIQTFEYSCLITCTTCSGRGSIRCYSCGGSGTVDEWRNEIVGYNEYKDQRGYVTRREPIYENRRYKVNCSSCGGSGKRRCSTCHGDGENTYIETVDVFSKLTKRNIEWSTFSETDWTNKYLNEVLRDDKEKLELQSVGNWNLSDQLVQAHNNATFTVKLPGTITACDCNVTMTSDYSTSSGHLKMLGALIYDCDYIFSEHTYQAAHNAIKLNKLDVKSLSPLTSSNVFNTCGASTDGGETISPCDLISKNLISQRSSKEMHKLMSILQIKFTKARSKISVSDISLKTILMYFLISLSLFLSSYVFGNGVYESFNILNLLTQLIDVLKGFSLSPRYLTDISIVLLILFLPSIFLMMLFGAKKNWTTKRILRWYWISAPLIAAFALVFIRAPSKVSSMNIEVLLSSMPFADVLILSSIGGIFLARKKSWGIREKQAELYDSEVLMKKLDYKE
;
A
#
# COMPACT_ATOMS: atom_id res chain seq x y z
N MET A 1 -38.75 14.33 -14.17
CA MET A 1 -38.50 13.45 -13.00
C MET A 1 -39.37 13.98 -11.84
N ASN A 2 -40.05 13.16 -11.02
CA ASN A 2 -40.84 13.72 -9.91
C ASN A 2 -39.94 14.13 -8.73
N LYS A 3 -40.43 15.07 -7.88
CA LYS A 3 -39.71 15.57 -6.69
C LYS A 3 -39.14 14.45 -5.83
N GLU A 4 -39.93 13.41 -5.55
CA GLU A 4 -39.50 12.27 -4.73
C GLU A 4 -38.32 11.50 -5.33
N LYS A 5 -38.34 11.20 -6.64
CA LYS A 5 -37.23 10.48 -7.31
C LYS A 5 -35.97 11.34 -7.41
N PHE A 6 -36.11 12.66 -7.52
CA PHE A 6 -35.00 13.61 -7.44
C PHE A 6 -34.37 13.59 -6.04
N LEU A 7 -35.20 13.73 -5.00
CA LEU A 7 -34.74 13.74 -3.61
C LEU A 7 -34.11 12.41 -3.18
N ARG A 8 -34.65 11.25 -3.57
CA ARG A 8 -34.08 9.93 -3.24
C ARG A 8 -32.61 9.77 -3.66
N LYS A 9 -32.22 10.32 -4.82
CA LYS A 9 -30.82 10.27 -5.27
C LYS A 9 -29.90 11.07 -4.34
N PHE A 10 -30.41 12.14 -3.73
CA PHE A 10 -29.68 12.96 -2.78
C PHE A 10 -29.76 12.42 -1.35
N GLU A 11 -30.88 11.82 -0.92
CA GLU A 11 -31.00 11.13 0.37
C GLU A 11 -29.87 10.12 0.55
N HIS A 12 -29.50 9.39 -0.50
CA HIS A 12 -28.34 8.50 -0.46
C HIS A 12 -27.01 9.22 -0.18
N LEU A 13 -26.82 10.45 -0.67
CA LEU A 13 -25.66 11.27 -0.29
C LEU A 13 -25.78 11.79 1.14
N SER A 14 -26.96 12.23 1.56
CA SER A 14 -27.21 12.66 2.94
C SER A 14 -26.90 11.52 3.93
N ASP A 15 -27.37 10.31 3.65
CA ASP A 15 -27.09 9.11 4.44
C ASP A 15 -25.60 8.76 4.42
N LYS A 16 -24.93 8.95 3.28
CA LYS A 16 -23.49 8.71 3.17
C LYS A 16 -22.66 9.73 3.96
N TRP A 17 -23.06 11.00 3.96
CA TRP A 17 -22.22 12.10 4.48
C TRP A 17 -22.63 12.57 5.88
N MET A 18 -23.91 12.43 6.24
CA MET A 18 -24.55 12.92 7.47
C MET A 18 -25.70 12.00 7.98
N PRO A 19 -25.45 10.69 8.19
CA PRO A 19 -26.51 9.69 8.48
C PRO A 19 -27.30 9.92 9.78
N LEU A 20 -26.83 10.78 10.68
CA LEU A 20 -27.38 10.92 12.04
C LEU A 20 -27.94 12.30 12.37
N LEU A 21 -27.94 13.23 11.40
CA LEU A 21 -28.36 14.63 11.63
C LEU A 21 -29.86 14.88 11.39
N GLY A 22 -30.64 13.84 11.11
CA GLY A 22 -32.10 13.94 10.96
C GLY A 22 -32.52 14.92 9.85
N LEU A 23 -31.70 15.02 8.80
CA LEU A 23 -31.90 15.97 7.72
C LEU A 23 -33.12 15.56 6.90
N GLN A 24 -34.07 16.46 6.79
CA GLN A 24 -35.19 16.34 5.86
C GLN A 24 -34.97 17.29 4.71
N LEU A 25 -35.08 16.77 3.49
CA LEU A 25 -34.89 17.56 2.28
C LEU A 25 -36.23 17.72 1.59
N SER A 26 -36.47 18.93 1.11
CA SER A 26 -37.63 19.25 0.30
C SER A 26 -37.20 20.13 -0.86
N ALA A 27 -37.71 19.81 -2.05
CA ALA A 27 -37.57 20.66 -3.22
C ALA A 27 -38.51 21.87 -3.05
N LYS A 28 -37.99 23.10 -3.16
CA LYS A 28 -38.83 24.32 -3.09
C LYS A 28 -39.84 24.33 -4.25
N ASP A 29 -39.36 23.98 -5.43
CA ASP A 29 -40.11 23.98 -6.68
C ASP A 29 -40.00 22.60 -7.35
N ASP A 30 -40.84 22.33 -8.36
CA ASP A 30 -40.65 21.11 -9.15
C ASP A 30 -39.29 21.16 -9.87
N PRO A 31 -38.48 20.08 -9.83
CA PRO A 31 -37.17 20.09 -10.45
C PRO A 31 -37.31 20.28 -11.96
N VAL A 32 -36.68 21.33 -12.48
CA VAL A 32 -36.56 21.56 -13.92
C VAL A 32 -35.77 20.38 -14.47
N THR A 33 -36.39 19.61 -15.35
CA THR A 33 -35.80 18.39 -15.91
C THR A 33 -35.74 18.54 -17.41
N GLU A 34 -34.54 18.54 -17.96
CA GLU A 34 -34.32 18.59 -19.40
C GLU A 34 -33.59 17.32 -19.83
N THR A 35 -34.08 16.66 -20.88
CA THR A 35 -33.43 15.48 -21.45
C THR A 35 -33.06 15.77 -22.88
N GLN A 36 -31.78 15.65 -23.19
CA GLN A 36 -31.26 15.89 -24.54
C GLN A 36 -30.60 14.63 -25.07
N PRO A 37 -30.69 14.39 -26.39
CA PRO A 37 -29.93 13.33 -27.03
C PRO A 37 -28.43 13.67 -27.00
N ILE A 38 -27.62 12.64 -26.81
CA ILE A 38 -26.16 12.69 -26.88
C ILE A 38 -25.69 11.54 -27.75
N THR A 39 -24.70 11.78 -28.59
CA THR A 39 -24.07 10.75 -29.42
C THR A 39 -22.59 10.69 -29.10
N VAL A 40 -22.14 9.52 -28.66
CA VAL A 40 -20.71 9.24 -28.50
C VAL A 40 -20.22 8.56 -29.75
N GLN A 41 -19.16 9.08 -30.34
CA GLN A 41 -18.52 8.53 -31.51
C GLN A 41 -17.07 8.18 -31.19
N ALA A 42 -16.63 7.00 -31.60
CA ALA A 42 -15.21 6.66 -31.60
C ALA A 42 -14.79 6.10 -32.96
N SER A 43 -13.58 6.46 -33.39
CA SER A 43 -12.96 5.93 -34.60
C SER A 43 -11.84 4.97 -34.21
N PHE A 44 -11.86 3.80 -34.83
CA PHE A 44 -10.87 2.76 -34.72
C PHE A 44 -10.19 2.58 -36.07
N GLU A 45 -8.89 2.38 -36.06
CA GLU A 45 -8.09 2.08 -37.25
C GLU A 45 -7.43 0.73 -37.07
N ILE A 46 -7.35 -0.07 -38.13
CA ILE A 46 -6.59 -1.31 -38.10
C ILE A 46 -5.10 -0.97 -38.13
N ASP A 47 -4.39 -1.46 -37.13
CA ASP A 47 -2.95 -1.32 -36.94
C ASP A 47 -2.36 -2.72 -36.75
N TYR A 48 -1.04 -2.85 -36.76
CA TYR A 48 -0.37 -4.14 -36.66
C TYR A 48 0.89 -4.10 -35.81
N THR A 49 1.26 -5.25 -35.28
CA THR A 49 2.61 -5.50 -34.76
C THR A 49 3.24 -6.63 -35.53
N TYR A 50 4.49 -6.38 -35.96
CA TYR A 50 5.30 -7.33 -36.69
C TYR A 50 6.41 -7.85 -35.77
N SER A 51 6.62 -9.16 -35.79
CA SER A 51 7.76 -9.78 -35.12
C SER A 51 8.32 -10.93 -35.96
N SER A 52 9.62 -11.15 -35.85
CA SER A 52 10.29 -12.29 -36.47
C SER A 52 11.15 -13.02 -35.44
N ARG A 53 11.25 -14.34 -35.59
CA ARG A 53 12.06 -15.19 -34.72
C ARG A 53 12.58 -16.41 -35.46
N GLU A 54 13.75 -16.88 -35.04
CA GLU A 54 14.30 -18.17 -35.46
C GLU A 54 14.14 -19.17 -34.33
N VAL A 55 13.56 -20.34 -34.65
CA VAL A 55 13.40 -21.45 -33.73
C VAL A 55 14.32 -22.59 -34.18
N GLY A 56 15.05 -23.15 -33.22
CA GLY A 56 15.99 -24.24 -33.48
C GLY A 56 15.31 -25.52 -33.96
N GLY A 57 15.83 -26.09 -35.04
CA GLY A 57 15.35 -27.34 -35.64
C GLY A 57 14.21 -27.17 -36.63
N ILE A 58 13.69 -28.31 -37.10
CA ILE A 58 12.60 -28.37 -38.08
C ILE A 58 11.25 -28.38 -37.35
N HIS A 59 10.49 -27.29 -37.51
CA HIS A 59 9.10 -27.16 -37.06
C HIS A 59 8.17 -27.14 -38.27
N ARG A 60 6.85 -27.09 -38.03
CA ARG A 60 5.88 -26.92 -39.13
C ARG A 60 6.16 -25.61 -39.85
N TYR A 61 6.18 -25.66 -41.17
CA TYR A 61 6.40 -24.50 -42.04
C TYR A 61 5.37 -24.49 -43.18
N ASN A 62 5.06 -23.30 -43.69
CA ASN A 62 4.03 -23.08 -44.72
C ASN A 62 4.52 -22.25 -45.91
N CYS A 63 5.80 -21.88 -45.94
CA CYS A 63 6.45 -21.15 -47.04
C CYS A 63 7.73 -21.87 -47.48
N ASN A 64 8.12 -21.70 -48.75
CA ASN A 64 9.29 -22.36 -49.32
C ASN A 64 10.61 -21.70 -48.92
N ASN A 65 10.62 -20.40 -48.70
CA ASN A 65 11.83 -19.64 -48.36
C ASN A 65 11.50 -18.32 -47.62
N GLN A 66 12.54 -17.68 -47.08
CA GLN A 66 12.40 -16.44 -46.29
C GLN A 66 11.83 -15.27 -47.10
N SER A 67 12.14 -15.18 -48.41
CA SER A 67 11.59 -14.12 -49.26
C SER A 67 10.08 -14.27 -49.43
N GLU A 68 9.57 -15.49 -49.52
CA GLU A 68 8.13 -15.78 -49.58
C GLU A 68 7.45 -15.43 -48.26
N VAL A 69 8.05 -15.78 -47.12
CA VAL A 69 7.57 -15.40 -45.78
C VAL A 69 7.42 -13.87 -45.69
N THR A 70 8.47 -13.12 -45.99
CA THR A 70 8.44 -11.66 -45.92
C THR A 70 7.48 -11.04 -46.94
N SER A 71 7.34 -11.62 -48.14
CA SER A 71 6.37 -11.17 -49.14
C SER A 71 4.93 -11.33 -48.65
N LEU A 72 4.58 -12.50 -48.11
CA LEU A 72 3.23 -12.77 -47.58
C LEU A 72 2.92 -11.91 -46.35
N SER A 73 3.88 -11.74 -45.43
CA SER A 73 3.74 -10.84 -44.28
C SER A 73 3.44 -9.41 -44.74
N ASN A 74 4.20 -8.88 -45.70
CA ASN A 74 4.01 -7.54 -46.23
C ASN A 74 2.68 -7.39 -47.00
N GLU A 75 2.28 -8.43 -47.74
CA GLU A 75 0.98 -8.47 -48.41
C GLU A 75 -0.14 -8.35 -47.38
N VAL A 76 -0.12 -9.15 -46.31
CA VAL A 76 -1.10 -9.08 -45.22
C VAL A 76 -1.10 -7.73 -44.53
N ILE A 77 0.07 -7.17 -44.21
CA ILE A 77 0.19 -5.85 -43.59
C ILE A 77 -0.48 -4.80 -44.48
N SER A 78 -0.11 -4.74 -45.76
CA SER A 78 -0.66 -3.77 -46.70
C SER A 78 -2.15 -3.97 -46.95
N ALA A 79 -2.62 -5.21 -47.07
CA ALA A 79 -4.03 -5.53 -47.26
C ALA A 79 -4.86 -5.17 -46.01
N SER A 80 -4.30 -5.38 -44.81
CA SER A 80 -4.97 -5.05 -43.54
C SER A 80 -5.07 -3.54 -43.33
N THR A 81 -3.98 -2.79 -43.51
CA THR A 81 -3.97 -1.33 -43.30
C THR A 81 -4.72 -0.57 -44.39
N ASN A 82 -4.80 -1.11 -45.60
CA ASN A 82 -5.61 -0.53 -46.68
C ASN A 82 -7.10 -0.94 -46.60
N GLY A 83 -7.44 -1.88 -45.70
CA GLY A 83 -8.81 -2.37 -45.54
C GLY A 83 -9.26 -3.28 -46.68
N ASN A 84 -8.33 -3.86 -47.44
CA ASN A 84 -8.59 -4.81 -48.52
C ASN A 84 -8.81 -6.24 -48.01
N LEU A 85 -8.50 -6.51 -46.74
CA LEU A 85 -8.64 -7.84 -46.15
C LEU A 85 -10.03 -8.03 -45.51
N ASN A 86 -10.99 -8.53 -46.30
CA ASN A 86 -12.39 -8.69 -45.90
C ASN A 86 -12.56 -9.47 -44.59
N SER A 87 -11.77 -10.53 -44.36
CA SER A 87 -11.87 -11.33 -43.13
C SER A 87 -11.54 -10.53 -41.87
N VAL A 88 -10.49 -9.69 -41.91
CA VAL A 88 -10.12 -8.82 -40.77
C VAL A 88 -11.19 -7.75 -40.55
N ASN A 89 -11.71 -7.16 -41.63
CA ASN A 89 -12.80 -6.17 -41.54
C ASN A 89 -14.07 -6.77 -40.93
N GLU A 90 -14.46 -7.99 -41.35
CA GLU A 90 -15.63 -8.69 -40.84
C GLU A 90 -15.48 -9.07 -39.36
N ILE A 91 -14.28 -9.54 -38.95
CA ILE A 91 -14.01 -9.82 -37.53
C ILE A 91 -14.09 -8.55 -36.71
N LEU A 92 -13.44 -7.45 -37.14
CA LEU A 92 -13.50 -6.19 -36.42
C LEU A 92 -14.92 -5.63 -36.36
N LEU A 93 -15.67 -5.67 -37.46
CA LEU A 93 -17.06 -5.25 -37.50
C LEU A 93 -17.90 -6.08 -36.52
N SER A 94 -17.70 -7.40 -36.48
CA SER A 94 -18.37 -8.31 -35.54
C SER A 94 -18.01 -7.98 -34.09
N GLU A 95 -16.73 -7.78 -33.79
CA GLU A 95 -16.25 -7.45 -32.44
C GLU A 95 -16.75 -6.10 -31.97
N LEU A 96 -16.72 -5.07 -32.83
CA LEU A 96 -17.26 -3.75 -32.52
C LEU A 96 -18.78 -3.79 -32.36
N SER A 97 -19.50 -4.65 -33.09
CA SER A 97 -20.97 -4.78 -32.97
C SER A 97 -21.40 -5.57 -31.74
N LYS A 98 -20.62 -6.58 -31.32
CA LYS A 98 -20.90 -7.40 -30.14
C LYS A 98 -20.57 -6.69 -28.83
N ASN A 99 -19.47 -5.93 -28.81
CA ASN A 99 -19.03 -5.23 -27.62
C ASN A 99 -19.63 -3.82 -27.57
N SER A 100 -19.96 -3.34 -26.36
CA SER A 100 -20.33 -1.94 -26.20
C SER A 100 -19.16 -1.03 -26.57
N LEU A 101 -19.46 0.12 -27.19
CA LEU A 101 -18.47 1.16 -27.50
C LEU A 101 -17.53 1.44 -26.32
N PHE A 102 -18.07 1.50 -25.10
CA PHE A 102 -17.30 1.78 -23.88
C PHE A 102 -16.30 0.67 -23.54
N SER A 103 -16.66 -0.59 -23.72
CA SER A 103 -15.73 -1.71 -23.53
C SER A 103 -14.58 -1.66 -24.53
N SER A 104 -14.90 -1.40 -25.80
CA SER A 104 -13.92 -1.26 -26.89
C SER A 104 -12.96 -0.10 -26.67
N VAL A 105 -13.50 1.03 -26.21
CA VAL A 105 -12.75 2.24 -25.89
C VAL A 105 -11.80 2.02 -24.71
N HIS A 106 -12.19 1.26 -23.69
CA HIS A 106 -11.35 1.01 -22.51
C HIS A 106 -10.14 0.11 -22.83
N LYS A 107 -10.30 -0.85 -23.74
CA LYS A 107 -9.24 -1.78 -24.13
C LYS A 107 -8.10 -1.11 -24.91
N ASN A 108 -8.33 0.04 -25.56
CA ASN A 108 -7.43 0.80 -26.44
C ASN A 108 -6.87 0.03 -27.66
N LYS A 109 -6.64 -1.28 -27.55
CA LYS A 109 -6.26 -2.22 -28.59
C LYS A 109 -7.20 -3.43 -28.54
N LEU A 110 -7.84 -3.74 -29.67
CA LEU A 110 -8.66 -4.95 -29.81
C LEU A 110 -7.93 -5.92 -30.74
N PRO A 111 -7.47 -7.09 -30.25
CA PRO A 111 -6.86 -8.08 -31.13
C PRO A 111 -7.90 -8.59 -32.13
N ILE A 112 -7.52 -8.68 -33.42
CA ILE A 112 -8.40 -9.13 -34.49
C ILE A 112 -7.96 -10.51 -34.97
N GLN A 113 -6.74 -10.61 -35.49
CA GLN A 113 -6.22 -11.84 -36.08
C GLN A 113 -4.69 -11.86 -36.06
N THR A 114 -4.14 -13.05 -35.87
CA THR A 114 -2.69 -13.31 -35.97
C THR A 114 -2.42 -14.16 -37.20
N PHE A 115 -1.47 -13.72 -38.01
CA PHE A 115 -0.96 -14.46 -39.16
C PHE A 115 0.45 -14.94 -38.85
N GLU A 116 0.72 -16.22 -39.10
CA GLU A 116 2.04 -16.82 -38.89
C GLU A 116 2.52 -17.46 -40.19
N TYR A 117 3.68 -17.00 -40.65
CA TYR A 117 4.36 -17.50 -41.84
C TYR A 117 5.72 -18.03 -41.46
N SER A 118 6.09 -19.18 -42.01
CA SER A 118 7.30 -19.88 -41.60
C SER A 118 7.93 -20.67 -42.72
N CYS A 119 9.25 -20.72 -42.73
CA CYS A 119 10.04 -21.49 -43.69
C CYS A 119 11.26 -22.13 -43.00
N LEU A 120 11.87 -23.10 -43.66
CA LEU A 120 13.15 -23.64 -43.24
C LEU A 120 14.29 -22.75 -43.75
N ILE A 121 15.26 -22.47 -42.88
CA ILE A 121 16.49 -21.77 -43.21
C ILE A 121 17.69 -22.61 -42.78
N THR A 122 18.77 -22.53 -43.53
CA THR A 122 20.00 -23.25 -43.19
C THR A 122 20.56 -22.71 -41.88
N CYS A 123 20.83 -23.61 -40.92
CA CYS A 123 21.40 -23.23 -39.64
C CYS A 123 22.78 -22.62 -39.85
N THR A 124 22.92 -21.32 -39.59
CA THR A 124 24.16 -20.57 -39.79
C THR A 124 25.30 -21.09 -38.91
N THR A 125 24.99 -21.54 -37.69
CA THR A 125 25.97 -22.05 -36.71
C THR A 125 26.69 -23.31 -37.20
N CYS A 126 26.01 -24.20 -37.94
CA CYS A 126 26.60 -25.43 -38.47
C CYS A 126 26.67 -25.47 -40.00
N SER A 127 26.29 -24.38 -40.67
CA SER A 127 26.22 -24.26 -42.13
C SER A 127 25.49 -25.45 -42.78
N GLY A 128 24.34 -25.84 -42.23
CA GLY A 128 23.53 -26.96 -42.77
C GLY A 128 23.95 -28.36 -42.32
N ARG A 129 25.05 -28.51 -41.58
CA ARG A 129 25.64 -29.84 -41.30
C ARG A 129 25.02 -30.60 -40.13
N GLY A 130 24.15 -29.96 -39.35
CA GLY A 130 23.62 -30.51 -38.09
C GLY A 130 24.67 -30.70 -36.99
N SER A 131 25.94 -30.45 -37.26
CA SER A 131 27.03 -30.70 -36.33
C SER A 131 28.12 -29.65 -36.44
N ILE A 132 28.74 -29.34 -35.30
CA ILE A 132 29.85 -28.40 -35.19
C ILE A 132 31.11 -29.13 -34.71
N ARG A 133 32.28 -28.59 -35.03
CA ARG A 133 33.56 -29.11 -34.55
C ARG A 133 33.58 -29.09 -33.02
N CYS A 134 33.93 -30.21 -32.40
CA CYS A 134 34.03 -30.26 -30.94
C CYS A 134 35.15 -29.33 -30.47
N TYR A 135 34.79 -28.29 -29.71
CA TYR A 135 35.75 -27.32 -29.19
C TYR A 135 36.75 -27.96 -28.22
N SER A 136 36.30 -28.89 -27.36
CA SER A 136 37.14 -29.52 -26.32
C SER A 136 38.33 -30.32 -26.88
N CYS A 137 38.20 -30.92 -28.06
CA CYS A 137 39.30 -31.66 -28.69
C CYS A 137 39.79 -30.99 -29.98
N GLY A 138 39.34 -29.77 -30.28
CA GLY A 138 39.61 -29.14 -31.58
C GLY A 138 39.28 -30.06 -32.75
N GLY A 139 38.21 -30.86 -32.68
CA GLY A 139 37.80 -31.75 -33.77
C GLY A 139 38.59 -33.05 -33.99
N SER A 140 39.62 -33.34 -33.20
CA SER A 140 40.41 -34.58 -33.33
C SER A 140 39.66 -35.84 -32.86
N GLY A 141 38.62 -35.69 -32.03
CA GLY A 141 37.96 -36.79 -31.35
C GLY A 141 38.67 -37.26 -30.08
N THR A 142 39.92 -36.86 -29.85
CA THR A 142 40.73 -37.31 -28.70
C THR A 142 41.33 -36.15 -27.93
N VAL A 143 41.43 -36.26 -26.61
CA VAL A 143 42.17 -35.33 -25.76
C VAL A 143 43.31 -36.06 -25.06
N ASP A 144 44.34 -35.31 -24.70
CA ASP A 144 45.45 -35.84 -23.93
C ASP A 144 45.10 -35.79 -22.44
N GLU A 145 45.14 -36.94 -21.80
CA GLU A 145 44.94 -37.08 -20.36
C GLU A 145 46.26 -37.52 -19.73
N TRP A 146 46.69 -36.78 -18.71
CA TRP A 146 47.87 -37.14 -17.93
C TRP A 146 47.43 -37.98 -16.74
N ARG A 147 47.96 -39.20 -16.65
CA ARG A 147 47.72 -40.10 -15.51
C ARG A 147 49.04 -40.38 -14.82
N ASN A 148 49.03 -40.29 -13.50
CA ASN A 148 50.11 -40.77 -12.66
C ASN A 148 49.99 -42.28 -12.56
N GLU A 149 50.91 -43.00 -13.18
CA GLU A 149 50.96 -44.45 -13.11
C GLU A 149 52.16 -44.89 -12.29
N ILE A 150 51.97 -45.96 -11.53
CA ILE A 150 53.05 -46.57 -10.76
C ILE A 150 53.93 -47.33 -11.74
N VAL A 151 55.09 -46.78 -12.07
CA VAL A 151 56.04 -47.41 -12.99
C VAL A 151 57.08 -48.27 -12.30
N GLY A 152 57.14 -48.19 -10.97
CA GLY A 152 58.02 -48.99 -10.14
C GLY A 152 57.79 -48.72 -8.67
N TYR A 153 58.59 -49.35 -7.82
CA TYR A 153 58.60 -49.11 -6.39
C TYR A 153 60.04 -48.92 -5.92
N ASN A 154 60.28 -47.88 -5.13
CA ASN A 154 61.51 -47.78 -4.35
C ASN A 154 61.42 -48.76 -3.19
N GLU A 155 62.34 -49.72 -3.16
CA GLU A 155 62.44 -50.68 -2.06
C GLU A 155 63.47 -50.21 -1.03
N TYR A 156 63.05 -50.10 0.22
CA TYR A 156 63.93 -49.83 1.34
C TYR A 156 64.16 -51.14 2.08
N LYS A 157 65.43 -51.55 2.16
CA LYS A 157 65.85 -52.79 2.82
C LYS A 157 66.50 -52.48 4.16
N ASP A 158 66.30 -53.35 5.14
CA ASP A 158 67.01 -53.26 6.43
C ASP A 158 68.48 -53.72 6.31
N GLN A 159 69.22 -53.62 7.40
CA GLN A 159 70.64 -54.02 7.45
C GLN A 159 70.88 -55.51 7.18
N ARG A 160 69.83 -56.34 7.18
CA ARG A 160 69.89 -57.77 6.85
C ARG A 160 69.44 -58.04 5.41
N GLY A 161 69.06 -57.02 4.66
CA GLY A 161 68.68 -57.09 3.26
C GLY A 161 67.19 -57.35 3.01
N TYR A 162 66.34 -57.38 4.05
CA TYR A 162 64.90 -57.58 3.89
C TYR A 162 64.20 -56.27 3.56
N VAL A 163 63.32 -56.27 2.55
CA VAL A 163 62.53 -55.08 2.18
C VAL A 163 61.52 -54.79 3.29
N THR A 164 61.69 -53.68 3.98
CA THR A 164 60.77 -53.26 5.05
C THR A 164 59.73 -52.27 4.54
N ARG A 165 59.98 -51.59 3.43
CA ARG A 165 59.04 -50.64 2.83
C ARG A 165 59.18 -50.57 1.32
N ARG A 166 58.04 -50.46 0.63
CA ARG A 166 57.96 -50.13 -0.80
C ARG A 166 57.19 -48.83 -0.96
N GLU A 167 57.79 -47.85 -1.65
CA GLU A 167 57.09 -46.63 -2.04
C GLU A 167 56.88 -46.62 -3.56
N PRO A 168 55.65 -46.45 -4.05
CA PRO A 168 55.40 -46.38 -5.49
C PRO A 168 56.06 -45.14 -6.09
N ILE A 169 56.76 -45.35 -7.21
CA ILE A 169 57.28 -44.29 -8.07
C ILE A 169 56.21 -44.01 -9.12
N TYR A 170 55.63 -42.81 -9.07
CA TYR A 170 54.67 -42.37 -10.07
C TYR A 170 55.39 -41.65 -11.21
N GLU A 171 55.07 -42.04 -12.44
CA GLU A 171 55.45 -41.30 -13.64
C GLU A 171 54.18 -40.77 -14.31
N ASN A 172 54.21 -39.51 -14.72
CA ASN A 172 53.13 -38.91 -15.49
C ASN A 172 53.22 -39.40 -16.94
N ARG A 173 52.28 -40.25 -17.33
CA ARG A 173 52.15 -40.72 -18.71
C ARG A 173 51.00 -40.03 -19.40
N ARG A 174 51.23 -39.66 -20.66
CA ARG A 174 50.25 -39.01 -21.53
C ARG A 174 49.48 -40.06 -22.32
N TYR A 175 48.18 -40.11 -22.10
CA TYR A 175 47.25 -40.99 -22.81
C TYR A 175 46.40 -40.19 -23.78
N LYS A 176 46.24 -40.69 -25.01
CA LYS A 176 45.19 -40.20 -25.92
C LYS A 176 43.91 -40.94 -25.58
N VAL A 177 42.96 -40.24 -24.99
CA VAL A 177 41.65 -40.78 -24.66
C VAL A 177 40.57 -40.14 -25.54
N ASN A 178 39.47 -40.84 -25.75
CA ASN A 178 38.33 -40.27 -26.47
C ASN A 178 37.81 -39.04 -25.73
N CYS A 179 37.59 -37.96 -26.47
CA CYS A 179 37.04 -36.74 -25.92
C CYS A 179 35.61 -36.98 -25.43
N SER A 180 35.39 -36.84 -24.13
CA SER A 180 34.09 -37.03 -23.47
C SER A 180 33.00 -36.13 -24.06
N SER A 181 33.33 -34.88 -24.42
CA SER A 181 32.38 -33.91 -24.98
C SER A 181 31.78 -34.31 -26.33
N CYS A 182 32.45 -35.16 -27.12
CA CYS A 182 31.98 -35.62 -28.43
C CYS A 182 31.93 -37.15 -28.59
N GLY A 183 32.23 -37.90 -27.54
CA GLY A 183 32.28 -39.36 -27.57
C GLY A 183 33.28 -39.94 -28.57
N GLY A 184 34.37 -39.22 -28.88
CA GLY A 184 35.36 -39.69 -29.87
C GLY A 184 35.15 -39.22 -31.31
N SER A 185 34.00 -38.65 -31.66
CA SER A 185 33.65 -38.33 -33.06
C SER A 185 34.31 -37.06 -33.62
N GLY A 186 34.88 -36.22 -32.75
CA GLY A 186 35.39 -34.89 -33.13
C GLY A 186 34.30 -33.87 -33.49
N LYS A 187 33.02 -34.26 -33.48
CA LYS A 187 31.87 -33.41 -33.81
C LYS A 187 30.85 -33.44 -32.68
N ARG A 188 30.13 -32.34 -32.49
CA ARG A 188 28.99 -32.28 -31.56
C ARG A 188 27.76 -31.90 -32.34
N ARG A 189 26.61 -32.44 -31.93
CA ARG A 189 25.30 -32.01 -32.42
C ARG A 189 25.20 -30.49 -32.23
N CYS A 190 24.85 -29.76 -33.29
CA CYS A 190 24.69 -28.32 -33.20
C CYS A 190 23.54 -28.01 -32.24
N SER A 191 23.80 -27.19 -31.21
CA SER A 191 22.79 -26.85 -30.21
C SER A 191 21.69 -25.94 -30.76
N THR A 192 22.02 -25.11 -31.75
CA THR A 192 21.09 -24.15 -32.35
C THR A 192 19.99 -24.86 -33.15
N CYS A 193 20.35 -25.78 -34.05
CA CYS A 193 19.37 -26.53 -34.85
C CYS A 193 19.01 -27.90 -34.29
N HIS A 194 19.47 -28.19 -33.07
CA HIS A 194 19.38 -29.52 -32.47
C HIS A 194 19.73 -30.64 -33.45
N GLY A 195 20.80 -30.53 -34.24
CA GLY A 195 21.22 -31.61 -35.13
C GLY A 195 20.62 -31.66 -36.52
N ASP A 196 19.57 -30.89 -36.80
CA ASP A 196 18.83 -31.04 -38.06
C ASP A 196 19.54 -30.36 -39.25
N GLY A 197 20.43 -29.43 -38.95
CA GLY A 197 21.09 -28.61 -39.98
C GLY A 197 20.26 -27.40 -40.42
N GLU A 198 18.99 -27.36 -40.04
CA GLU A 198 18.04 -26.31 -40.40
C GLU A 198 17.39 -25.72 -39.15
N ASN A 199 17.04 -24.43 -39.24
CA ASN A 199 16.20 -23.74 -38.27
C ASN A 199 14.87 -23.37 -38.95
N THR A 200 13.83 -23.17 -38.15
CA THR A 200 12.57 -22.62 -38.66
C THR A 200 12.54 -21.12 -38.43
N TYR A 201 12.46 -20.35 -39.50
CA TYR A 201 12.23 -18.91 -39.46
C TYR A 201 10.73 -18.66 -39.42
N ILE A 202 10.26 -17.82 -38.50
CA ILE A 202 8.85 -17.52 -38.28
C ILE A 202 8.67 -16.01 -38.24
N GLU A 203 7.76 -15.49 -39.07
CA GLU A 203 7.24 -14.14 -38.96
C GLU A 203 5.78 -14.20 -38.47
N THR A 204 5.46 -13.31 -37.53
CA THR A 204 4.14 -13.17 -36.97
C THR A 204 3.65 -11.74 -37.17
N VAL A 205 2.48 -11.61 -37.79
CA VAL A 205 1.77 -10.33 -37.96
C VAL A 205 0.51 -10.39 -37.11
N ASP A 206 0.51 -9.62 -36.03
CA ASP A 206 -0.67 -9.46 -35.17
C ASP A 206 -1.43 -8.20 -35.60
N VAL A 207 -2.63 -8.39 -36.12
CA VAL A 207 -3.52 -7.33 -36.56
C VAL A 207 -4.48 -6.98 -35.43
N PHE A 208 -4.57 -5.69 -35.09
CA PHE A 208 -5.44 -5.21 -34.01
C PHE A 208 -6.08 -3.87 -34.38
N SER A 209 -7.22 -3.53 -33.78
CA SER A 209 -7.77 -2.18 -33.92
C SER A 209 -7.21 -1.26 -32.85
N LYS A 210 -6.81 -0.06 -33.22
CA LYS A 210 -6.37 1.02 -32.33
C LYS A 210 -7.38 2.15 -32.35
N LEU A 211 -7.71 2.67 -31.18
CA LEU A 211 -8.53 3.87 -31.07
C LEU A 211 -7.73 5.11 -31.54
N THR A 212 -8.27 5.87 -32.49
CA THR A 212 -7.63 7.06 -33.05
C THR A 212 -8.30 8.36 -32.62
N LYS A 213 -9.63 8.39 -32.58
CA LYS A 213 -10.41 9.59 -32.25
C LYS A 213 -11.61 9.24 -31.39
N ARG A 214 -11.93 10.12 -30.44
CA ARG A 214 -13.21 10.13 -29.72
C ARG A 214 -13.86 11.49 -29.94
N ASN A 215 -15.13 11.49 -30.29
CA ASN A 215 -15.95 12.69 -30.37
C ASN A 215 -17.24 12.47 -29.58
N ILE A 216 -17.74 13.52 -28.94
CA ILE A 216 -19.01 13.47 -28.23
C ILE A 216 -19.81 14.69 -28.73
N GLU A 217 -21.00 14.43 -29.26
CA GLU A 217 -21.89 15.44 -29.79
C GLU A 217 -23.19 15.43 -28.97
N TRP A 218 -23.70 16.60 -28.62
CA TRP A 218 -24.95 16.73 -27.87
C TRP A 218 -25.75 17.94 -28.34
N SER A 219 -27.06 17.88 -28.12
CA SER A 219 -27.95 19.03 -28.32
C SER A 219 -27.82 19.99 -27.15
N THR A 220 -27.85 21.29 -27.44
CA THR A 220 -27.78 22.34 -26.43
C THR A 220 -28.96 22.27 -25.47
N PHE A 221 -28.67 22.28 -24.18
CA PHE A 221 -29.67 22.42 -23.12
C PHE A 221 -30.10 23.89 -23.00
N SER A 222 -31.40 24.19 -22.98
CA SER A 222 -31.91 25.57 -22.86
C SER A 222 -32.50 25.90 -21.50
N GLU A 223 -32.99 24.90 -20.78
CA GLU A 223 -33.57 25.08 -19.44
C GLU A 223 -32.52 24.84 -18.35
N THR A 224 -31.44 24.13 -18.70
CA THR A 224 -30.33 23.80 -17.80
C THR A 224 -28.99 24.23 -18.40
N ASP A 225 -28.82 25.54 -18.66
CA ASP A 225 -27.62 26.11 -19.32
C ASP A 225 -26.29 25.71 -18.70
N TRP A 226 -26.26 25.47 -17.38
CA TRP A 226 -25.08 24.99 -16.67
C TRP A 226 -24.55 23.65 -17.23
N THR A 227 -25.45 22.82 -17.77
CA THR A 227 -25.12 21.52 -18.38
C THR A 227 -24.22 21.70 -19.60
N ASN A 228 -24.51 22.69 -20.46
CA ASN A 228 -23.66 22.98 -21.63
C ASN A 228 -22.26 23.41 -21.20
N LYS A 229 -22.17 24.26 -20.18
CA LYS A 229 -20.88 24.69 -19.62
C LYS A 229 -20.10 23.48 -19.10
N TYR A 230 -20.76 22.62 -18.31
CA TYR A 230 -20.16 21.40 -17.76
C TYR A 230 -19.64 20.47 -18.86
N LEU A 231 -20.48 20.15 -19.86
CA LEU A 231 -20.09 19.28 -20.97
C LEU A 231 -18.90 19.85 -21.73
N ASN A 232 -18.89 21.16 -21.99
CA ASN A 232 -17.76 21.83 -22.63
C ASN A 232 -16.46 21.77 -21.82
N GLU A 233 -16.53 21.86 -20.50
CA GLU A 233 -15.38 21.75 -19.61
C GLU A 233 -14.84 20.32 -19.55
N VAL A 234 -15.71 19.33 -19.32
CA VAL A 234 -15.37 17.90 -19.28
C VAL A 234 -14.73 17.42 -20.58
N LEU A 235 -15.17 17.94 -21.72
CA LEU A 235 -14.62 17.52 -23.01
C LEU A 235 -13.22 18.05 -23.30
N ARG A 236 -12.77 19.06 -22.54
CA ARG A 236 -11.39 19.55 -22.62
C ARG A 236 -10.40 18.59 -21.96
N ASP A 237 -10.83 17.84 -20.94
CA ASP A 237 -9.98 16.86 -20.25
C ASP A 237 -10.38 15.42 -20.65
N ASP A 238 -9.50 14.73 -21.37
CA ASP A 238 -9.75 13.36 -21.84
C ASP A 238 -10.06 12.35 -20.71
N LYS A 239 -9.71 12.66 -19.46
CA LYS A 239 -9.98 11.81 -18.28
C LYS A 239 -11.44 11.84 -17.82
N GLU A 240 -12.10 12.99 -17.86
CA GLU A 240 -13.48 13.17 -17.35
C GLU A 240 -14.54 12.62 -18.32
N LYS A 241 -14.15 12.33 -19.57
CA LYS A 241 -15.01 11.68 -20.58
C LYS A 241 -15.52 10.28 -20.19
N LEU A 242 -14.89 9.62 -19.21
CA LEU A 242 -15.34 8.32 -18.67
C LEU A 242 -16.56 8.48 -17.74
N GLU A 243 -16.66 9.58 -16.99
CA GLU A 243 -17.79 9.80 -16.08
C GLU A 243 -19.10 10.04 -16.85
N LEU A 244 -19.01 10.71 -18.00
CA LEU A 244 -20.15 10.90 -18.92
C LEU A 244 -20.78 9.57 -19.36
N GLN A 245 -19.98 8.51 -19.50
CA GLN A 245 -20.46 7.17 -19.87
C GLN A 245 -21.34 6.56 -18.78
N SER A 246 -21.15 6.94 -17.52
CA SER A 246 -21.94 6.42 -16.40
C SER A 246 -23.29 7.10 -16.23
N VAL A 247 -23.48 8.30 -16.83
CA VAL A 247 -24.70 9.11 -16.64
C VAL A 247 -25.65 9.09 -17.80
N GLY A 248 -25.18 8.76 -19.01
CA GLY A 248 -26.05 8.57 -20.15
C GLY A 248 -26.89 7.30 -20.02
N ASN A 249 -28.15 7.39 -20.44
CA ASN A 249 -28.95 6.22 -20.74
C ASN A 249 -28.64 5.81 -22.19
N TRP A 250 -27.79 4.79 -22.33
CA TRP A 250 -27.29 4.31 -23.60
C TRP A 250 -28.12 3.15 -24.10
N ASN A 251 -28.57 3.22 -25.34
CA ASN A 251 -29.21 2.08 -25.97
C ASN A 251 -28.21 1.33 -26.84
N LEU A 252 -27.67 0.22 -26.32
CA LEU A 252 -26.67 -0.58 -27.04
C LEU A 252 -27.23 -1.18 -28.34
N SER A 253 -28.56 -1.36 -28.44
CA SER A 253 -29.19 -1.84 -29.70
C SER A 253 -29.07 -0.82 -30.83
N ASP A 254 -28.90 0.46 -30.50
CA ASP A 254 -28.86 1.56 -31.46
C ASP A 254 -27.41 1.89 -31.86
N GLN A 255 -26.46 1.06 -31.44
CA GLN A 255 -25.06 1.23 -31.81
C GLN A 255 -24.89 1.00 -33.32
N LEU A 256 -24.37 2.01 -34.00
CA LEU A 256 -24.11 1.97 -35.43
C LEU A 256 -22.61 1.87 -35.66
N VAL A 257 -22.17 0.77 -36.27
CA VAL A 257 -20.79 0.62 -36.74
C VAL A 257 -20.75 0.88 -38.23
N GLN A 258 -20.01 1.91 -38.64
CA GLN A 258 -19.80 2.29 -40.03
C GLN A 258 -18.34 2.04 -40.40
N ALA A 259 -18.12 1.14 -41.35
CA ALA A 259 -16.82 1.01 -42.00
C ALA A 259 -16.63 2.19 -42.97
N HIS A 260 -15.44 2.78 -42.96
CA HIS A 260 -15.00 3.79 -43.92
C HIS A 260 -13.89 3.22 -44.80
N ASN A 261 -13.56 3.93 -45.87
CA ASN A 261 -12.43 3.59 -46.72
C ASN A 261 -11.12 3.61 -45.89
N ASN A 262 -10.17 2.74 -46.23
CA ASN A 262 -8.85 2.63 -45.59
C ASN A 262 -8.86 2.08 -44.15
N ALA A 263 -9.53 0.96 -43.90
CA ALA A 263 -9.42 0.22 -42.63
C ALA A 263 -9.82 1.01 -41.36
N THR A 264 -10.65 2.05 -41.52
CA THR A 264 -11.14 2.86 -40.42
C THR A 264 -12.62 2.56 -40.16
N PHE A 265 -12.97 2.45 -38.88
CA PHE A 265 -14.30 2.10 -38.41
C PHE A 265 -14.77 3.16 -37.44
N THR A 266 -15.93 3.72 -37.70
CA THR A 266 -16.57 4.65 -36.79
C THR A 266 -17.72 3.94 -36.09
N VAL A 267 -17.68 3.92 -34.76
CA VAL A 267 -18.78 3.44 -33.93
C VAL A 267 -19.49 4.65 -33.34
N LYS A 268 -20.79 4.77 -33.60
CA LYS A 268 -21.68 5.76 -33.00
C LYS A 268 -22.62 5.07 -32.04
N LEU A 269 -22.68 5.56 -30.81
CA LEU A 269 -23.60 5.10 -29.79
C LEU A 269 -24.49 6.29 -29.37
N PRO A 270 -25.74 6.34 -29.82
CA PRO A 270 -26.69 7.32 -29.34
C PRO A 270 -27.12 6.97 -27.90
N GLY A 271 -27.45 8.01 -27.16
CA GLY A 271 -27.97 7.93 -25.81
C GLY A 271 -28.74 9.18 -25.47
N THR A 272 -29.21 9.22 -24.23
CA THR A 272 -29.87 10.39 -23.67
C THR A 272 -29.24 10.74 -22.34
N ILE A 273 -29.05 12.04 -22.10
CA ILE A 273 -28.63 12.55 -20.81
C ILE A 273 -29.74 13.43 -20.26
N THR A 274 -30.09 13.19 -19.00
CA THR A 274 -31.11 13.95 -18.29
C THR A 274 -30.42 14.87 -17.30
N ALA A 275 -30.49 16.17 -17.54
CA ALA A 275 -30.10 17.17 -16.56
C ALA A 275 -31.30 17.53 -15.68
N CYS A 276 -31.05 17.77 -14.40
CA CYS A 276 -32.05 18.25 -13.47
C CYS A 276 -31.49 19.40 -12.65
N ASP A 277 -32.34 20.38 -12.39
CA ASP A 277 -31.99 21.55 -11.61
C ASP A 277 -33.12 21.90 -10.63
N CYS A 278 -32.78 22.13 -9.36
CA CYS A 278 -33.76 22.44 -8.34
C CYS A 278 -33.16 23.19 -7.15
N ASN A 279 -33.91 24.16 -6.64
CA ASN A 279 -33.67 24.72 -5.32
C ASN A 279 -34.16 23.74 -4.25
N VAL A 280 -33.27 23.35 -3.35
CA VAL A 280 -33.56 22.45 -2.23
C VAL A 280 -33.49 23.20 -0.92
N THR A 281 -34.47 22.94 -0.06
CA THR A 281 -34.41 23.27 1.36
C THR A 281 -34.05 22.03 2.15
N MET A 282 -33.13 22.20 3.08
CA MET A 282 -32.77 21.20 4.06
C MET A 282 -33.24 21.70 5.43
N THR A 283 -34.12 20.93 6.06
CA THR A 283 -34.66 21.23 7.39
C THR A 283 -34.16 20.19 8.38
N SER A 284 -33.84 20.65 9.59
CA SER A 284 -33.39 19.81 10.71
C SER A 284 -33.86 20.45 12.02
N ASP A 285 -33.73 19.72 13.12
CA ASP A 285 -34.00 20.24 14.47
C ASP A 285 -33.15 21.47 14.84
N TYR A 286 -32.05 21.71 14.11
CA TYR A 286 -31.07 22.74 14.43
C TYR A 286 -31.13 23.97 13.49
N SER A 287 -31.63 23.80 12.27
CA SER A 287 -31.57 24.84 11.24
C SER A 287 -32.42 24.53 10.01
N THR A 288 -32.77 25.56 9.26
CA THR A 288 -33.16 25.48 7.86
C THR A 288 -32.06 26.06 6.98
N SER A 289 -31.61 25.33 5.96
CA SER A 289 -30.73 25.85 4.92
C SER A 289 -31.39 25.71 3.56
N SER A 290 -30.99 26.55 2.61
CA SER A 290 -31.35 26.37 1.21
C SER A 290 -30.10 26.30 0.37
N GLY A 291 -30.08 25.37 -0.57
CA GLY A 291 -29.04 25.23 -1.57
C GLY A 291 -29.66 25.11 -2.96
N HIS A 292 -28.82 25.24 -3.95
CA HIS A 292 -29.13 24.92 -5.32
C HIS A 292 -28.52 23.56 -5.62
N LEU A 293 -29.26 22.67 -6.29
CA LEU A 293 -28.80 21.32 -6.60
C LEU A 293 -28.95 21.06 -8.08
N LYS A 294 -27.82 20.81 -8.73
CA LYS A 294 -27.74 20.44 -10.15
C LYS A 294 -27.38 18.96 -10.27
N MET A 295 -27.96 18.28 -11.25
CA MET A 295 -27.72 16.86 -11.48
C MET A 295 -27.61 16.58 -12.96
N LEU A 296 -26.66 15.74 -13.37
CA LEU A 296 -26.59 15.17 -14.72
C LEU A 296 -26.68 13.65 -14.62
N GLY A 297 -27.79 13.10 -15.11
CA GLY A 297 -28.14 11.69 -14.95
C GLY A 297 -28.26 11.31 -13.48
N ALA A 298 -27.27 10.58 -12.97
CA ALA A 298 -27.15 10.23 -11.55
C ALA A 298 -26.06 11.01 -10.80
N LEU A 299 -25.19 11.71 -11.54
CA LEU A 299 -24.12 12.48 -10.93
C LEU A 299 -24.67 13.81 -10.43
N ILE A 300 -24.22 14.18 -9.23
CA ILE A 300 -24.64 15.37 -8.52
C ILE A 300 -23.55 16.42 -8.70
N TYR A 301 -23.94 17.57 -9.22
CA TYR A 301 -23.06 18.69 -9.53
C TYR A 301 -23.48 19.89 -8.70
N ASP A 302 -22.49 20.65 -8.24
CA ASP A 302 -22.70 21.99 -7.68
C ASP A 302 -23.85 22.01 -6.65
N CYS A 303 -23.55 21.52 -5.44
CA CYS A 303 -24.42 21.69 -4.28
C CYS A 303 -23.87 22.81 -3.39
N ASP A 304 -23.68 23.98 -4.00
CA ASP A 304 -23.08 25.15 -3.36
C ASP A 304 -23.67 25.34 -1.96
N TYR A 305 -22.79 25.10 -0.99
CA TYR A 305 -22.96 25.34 0.42
C TYR A 305 -24.17 24.64 1.06
N ILE A 306 -24.69 23.58 0.46
CA ILE A 306 -25.94 22.93 0.91
C ILE A 306 -25.90 22.51 2.38
N PHE A 307 -24.73 22.13 2.89
CA PHE A 307 -24.52 21.73 4.29
C PHE A 307 -23.97 22.85 5.18
N SER A 308 -23.63 24.00 4.60
CA SER A 308 -22.87 25.05 5.29
C SER A 308 -23.60 25.65 6.47
N GLU A 309 -24.84 26.11 6.27
CA GLU A 309 -25.56 26.80 7.34
C GLU A 309 -25.88 25.84 8.49
N HIS A 310 -26.27 24.61 8.16
CA HIS A 310 -26.56 23.59 9.16
C HIS A 310 -25.33 23.22 9.99
N THR A 311 -24.24 22.88 9.32
CA THR A 311 -22.98 22.51 9.99
C THR A 311 -22.40 23.67 10.81
N TYR A 312 -22.53 24.90 10.29
CA TYR A 312 -22.16 26.11 11.01
C TYR A 312 -23.01 26.28 12.26
N GLN A 313 -24.34 26.24 12.16
CA GLN A 313 -25.24 26.45 13.31
C GLN A 313 -25.08 25.34 14.35
N ALA A 314 -24.96 24.07 13.94
CA ALA A 314 -24.72 22.97 14.85
C ALA A 314 -23.40 23.15 15.64
N ALA A 315 -22.30 23.47 14.95
CA ALA A 315 -21.02 23.73 15.59
C ALA A 315 -21.06 25.00 16.47
N HIS A 316 -21.61 26.09 15.95
CA HIS A 316 -21.69 27.38 16.62
C HIS A 316 -22.56 27.31 17.87
N ASN A 317 -23.72 26.65 17.81
CA ASN A 317 -24.62 26.48 18.95
C ASN A 317 -23.99 25.58 20.02
N ALA A 318 -23.30 24.50 19.63
CA ALA A 318 -22.58 23.66 20.57
C ALA A 318 -21.49 24.44 21.33
N ILE A 319 -20.74 25.30 20.62
CA ILE A 319 -19.72 26.18 21.23
C ILE A 319 -20.38 27.22 22.13
N LYS A 320 -21.34 27.99 21.61
CA LYS A 320 -21.96 29.14 22.28
C LYS A 320 -22.72 28.73 23.53
N LEU A 321 -23.46 27.62 23.47
CA LEU A 321 -24.23 27.09 24.60
C LEU A 321 -23.39 26.20 25.53
N ASN A 322 -22.10 25.99 25.22
CA ASN A 322 -21.21 25.06 25.91
C ASN A 322 -21.80 23.64 26.04
N LYS A 323 -22.65 23.23 25.08
CA LYS A 323 -23.26 21.90 24.99
C LYS A 323 -22.26 20.93 24.34
N LEU A 324 -21.14 20.73 25.02
CA LEU A 324 -20.06 19.86 24.58
C LEU A 324 -20.25 18.43 25.10
N ASP A 325 -21.48 17.97 25.27
CA ASP A 325 -21.79 16.61 25.71
C ASP A 325 -21.94 15.67 24.50
N VAL A 326 -21.72 14.38 24.74
CA VAL A 326 -21.77 13.35 23.69
C VAL A 326 -23.12 13.34 22.98
N LYS A 327 -24.23 13.46 23.72
CA LYS A 327 -25.57 13.34 23.14
C LYS A 327 -25.86 14.47 22.15
N SER A 328 -25.42 15.68 22.46
CA SER A 328 -25.60 16.86 21.59
C SER A 328 -24.66 16.86 20.38
N LEU A 329 -23.46 16.29 20.51
CA LEU A 329 -22.40 16.42 19.49
C LEU A 329 -22.17 15.19 18.64
N SER A 330 -22.49 13.99 19.14
CA SER A 330 -22.26 12.72 18.42
C SER A 330 -22.81 12.75 17.00
N PRO A 331 -24.05 13.23 16.72
CA PRO A 331 -24.57 13.32 15.35
C PRO A 331 -23.70 14.15 14.39
N LEU A 332 -23.11 15.23 14.90
CA LEU A 332 -22.24 16.10 14.13
C LEU A 332 -20.84 15.50 14.00
N THR A 333 -20.27 15.00 15.11
CA THR A 333 -18.88 14.52 15.16
C THR A 333 -18.67 13.19 14.46
N SER A 334 -19.72 12.35 14.38
CA SER A 334 -19.71 11.10 13.61
C SER A 334 -19.89 11.31 12.11
N SER A 335 -20.29 12.52 11.68
CA SER A 335 -20.51 12.78 10.26
C SER A 335 -19.19 12.75 9.47
N ASN A 336 -19.25 12.20 8.26
CA ASN A 336 -18.10 12.22 7.34
C ASN A 336 -17.70 13.65 6.98
N VAL A 337 -18.67 14.55 6.93
CA VAL A 337 -18.47 15.99 6.78
C VAL A 337 -17.54 16.56 7.87
N PHE A 338 -17.85 16.32 9.14
CA PHE A 338 -17.03 16.82 10.25
C PHE A 338 -15.64 16.18 10.28
N ASN A 339 -15.55 14.87 10.01
CA ASN A 339 -14.26 14.18 9.92
C ASN A 339 -13.40 14.75 8.78
N THR A 340 -13.98 14.95 7.60
CA THR A 340 -13.25 15.48 6.43
C THR A 340 -12.78 16.91 6.67
N CYS A 341 -13.65 17.76 7.24
CA CYS A 341 -13.26 19.10 7.65
C CYS A 341 -12.19 19.07 8.74
N GLY A 342 -12.31 18.21 9.76
CA GLY A 342 -11.38 18.17 10.88
C GLY A 342 -9.96 17.70 10.52
N ALA A 343 -9.80 16.89 9.48
CA ALA A 343 -8.55 16.25 9.09
C ALA A 343 -7.53 17.20 8.42
N SER A 344 -7.98 18.31 7.82
CA SER A 344 -7.14 19.21 6.99
C SER A 344 -6.16 20.10 7.76
N THR A 345 -5.90 19.84 9.04
CA THR A 345 -5.19 20.80 9.95
C THR A 345 -3.87 20.30 10.53
N ASP A 346 -3.30 19.22 10.02
CA ASP A 346 -2.04 18.68 10.54
C ASP A 346 -0.78 19.48 10.14
N GLY A 347 -0.93 20.64 9.51
CA GLY A 347 0.16 21.60 9.26
C GLY A 347 -0.32 23.03 9.45
N GLY A 348 0.42 23.81 10.25
CA GLY A 348 0.07 25.22 10.51
C GLY A 348 -0.12 26.04 9.23
N GLU A 349 -1.16 26.88 9.27
CA GLU A 349 -1.38 28.10 8.47
C GLU A 349 -1.85 28.02 7.02
N THR A 350 -2.03 26.85 6.40
CA THR A 350 -2.88 26.76 5.21
C THR A 350 -3.86 25.61 5.36
N ILE A 351 -5.14 25.93 5.54
CA ILE A 351 -6.22 24.96 5.43
C ILE A 351 -6.16 24.48 3.97
N SER A 352 -5.53 23.33 3.73
CA SER A 352 -5.62 22.68 2.42
C SER A 352 -7.12 22.51 2.14
N PRO A 353 -7.64 23.00 1.00
CA PRO A 353 -9.06 22.93 0.73
C PRO A 353 -9.46 21.46 0.82
N CYS A 354 -10.27 21.13 1.83
CA CYS A 354 -10.86 19.82 1.95
C CYS A 354 -11.61 19.52 0.65
N ASP A 355 -11.68 18.26 0.22
CA ASP A 355 -12.47 17.86 -0.96
C ASP A 355 -13.91 18.42 -0.94
N LEU A 356 -14.45 18.69 0.25
CA LEU A 356 -15.78 19.30 0.43
C LEU A 356 -15.81 20.81 0.17
N ILE A 357 -14.72 21.53 0.44
CA ILE A 357 -14.59 22.97 0.14
C ILE A 357 -14.30 23.15 -1.35
N SER A 358 -13.44 22.31 -1.95
CA SER A 358 -13.16 22.35 -3.39
C SER A 358 -14.37 21.94 -4.24
N LYS A 359 -15.26 21.10 -3.70
CA LYS A 359 -16.57 20.75 -4.29
C LYS A 359 -17.70 21.70 -3.88
N ASN A 360 -17.38 22.83 -3.22
CA ASN A 360 -18.30 23.82 -2.69
C ASN A 360 -19.42 23.30 -1.77
N LEU A 361 -19.38 22.07 -1.25
CA LEU A 361 -20.44 21.53 -0.39
C LEU A 361 -20.54 22.25 0.95
N ILE A 362 -19.41 22.80 1.42
CA ILE A 362 -19.29 23.48 2.72
C ILE A 362 -18.50 24.77 2.55
N SER A 363 -18.99 25.83 3.16
CA SER A 363 -18.36 27.15 3.12
C SER A 363 -17.12 27.16 3.99
N GLN A 364 -16.16 28.02 3.63
CA GLN A 364 -14.97 28.24 4.46
C GLN A 364 -15.34 28.69 5.89
N ARG A 365 -16.46 29.43 6.05
CA ARG A 365 -16.98 29.85 7.35
C ARG A 365 -17.40 28.64 8.21
N SER A 366 -18.17 27.72 7.63
CA SER A 366 -18.65 26.52 8.32
C SER A 366 -17.50 25.60 8.72
N SER A 367 -16.54 25.39 7.79
CA SER A 367 -15.32 24.63 8.08
C SER A 367 -14.51 25.25 9.23
N LYS A 368 -14.31 26.58 9.23
CA LYS A 368 -13.63 27.28 10.34
C LYS A 368 -14.31 27.07 11.69
N GLU A 369 -15.64 27.09 11.73
CA GLU A 369 -16.38 26.89 12.99
C GLU A 369 -16.32 25.42 13.47
N MET A 370 -16.34 24.44 12.55
CA MET A 370 -16.09 23.03 12.89
C MET A 370 -14.67 22.81 13.44
N HIS A 371 -13.66 23.46 12.85
CA HIS A 371 -12.30 23.41 13.37
C HIS A 371 -12.20 24.01 14.76
N LYS A 372 -12.89 25.13 15.00
CA LYS A 372 -12.97 25.75 16.33
C LYS A 372 -13.66 24.83 17.35
N LEU A 373 -14.73 24.13 16.95
CA LEU A 373 -15.35 23.13 17.81
C LEU A 373 -14.36 21.99 18.13
N MET A 374 -13.65 21.49 17.12
CA MET A 374 -12.64 20.44 17.29
C MET A 374 -11.51 20.87 18.22
N SER A 375 -11.01 22.10 18.11
CA SER A 375 -9.95 22.62 18.98
C SER A 375 -10.45 22.79 20.43
N ILE A 376 -11.69 23.24 20.62
CA ILE A 376 -12.31 23.34 21.95
C ILE A 376 -12.46 21.95 22.57
N LEU A 377 -12.90 20.95 21.81
CA LEU A 377 -12.96 19.55 22.27
C LEU A 377 -11.55 19.05 22.64
N GLN A 378 -10.55 19.30 21.80
CA GLN A 378 -9.16 18.92 22.08
C GLN A 378 -8.63 19.55 23.37
N ILE A 379 -8.88 20.85 23.58
CA ILE A 379 -8.51 21.57 24.81
C ILE A 379 -9.26 21.00 26.01
N LYS A 380 -10.56 20.75 25.88
CA LYS A 380 -11.39 20.14 26.93
C LYS A 380 -10.82 18.79 27.37
N PHE A 381 -10.53 17.89 26.42
CA PHE A 381 -9.94 16.58 26.71
C PHE A 381 -8.52 16.71 27.27
N THR A 382 -7.70 17.62 26.75
CA THR A 382 -6.32 17.85 27.24
C THR A 382 -6.32 18.36 28.68
N LYS A 383 -7.18 19.32 29.01
CA LYS A 383 -7.39 19.82 30.38
C LYS A 383 -8.00 18.75 31.29
N ALA A 384 -8.87 17.90 30.77
CA ALA A 384 -9.45 16.80 31.54
C ALA A 384 -8.45 15.65 31.80
N ARG A 385 -7.43 15.48 30.95
CA ARG A 385 -6.32 14.54 31.14
C ARG A 385 -5.32 15.00 32.20
N SER A 386 -5.06 16.30 32.31
CA SER A 386 -4.13 16.85 33.31
C SER A 386 -4.72 16.83 34.72
N LYS A 387 -6.04 16.79 34.86
CA LYS A 387 -6.73 16.60 36.14
C LYS A 387 -6.64 15.14 36.58
N ILE A 388 -5.65 14.83 37.40
CA ILE A 388 -5.51 13.54 38.08
C ILE A 388 -5.92 13.74 39.53
N SER A 389 -6.80 12.88 40.05
CA SER A 389 -7.22 12.94 41.45
C SER A 389 -6.07 12.56 42.38
N VAL A 390 -5.83 13.34 43.43
CA VAL A 390 -4.81 13.04 44.45
C VAL A 390 -5.06 11.68 45.11
N SER A 391 -6.34 11.32 45.32
CA SER A 391 -6.73 10.01 45.84
C SER A 391 -6.37 8.85 44.89
N ASP A 392 -6.45 9.05 43.57
CA ASP A 392 -6.02 8.04 42.60
C ASP A 392 -4.49 7.91 42.61
N ILE A 393 -3.76 9.02 42.75
CA ILE A 393 -2.30 8.99 42.88
C ILE A 393 -1.91 8.23 44.15
N SER A 394 -2.50 8.56 45.32
CA SER A 394 -2.16 7.90 46.58
C SER A 394 -2.46 6.40 46.55
N LEU A 395 -3.64 6.00 46.05
CA LEU A 395 -4.00 4.58 45.91
C LEU A 395 -3.02 3.84 45.00
N LYS A 396 -2.63 4.43 43.87
CA LYS A 396 -1.66 3.81 42.95
C LYS A 396 -0.24 3.81 43.50
N THR A 397 0.14 4.80 44.29
CA THR A 397 1.42 4.81 45.01
C THR A 397 1.47 3.69 46.05
N ILE A 398 0.41 3.48 46.83
CA ILE A 398 0.32 2.38 47.81
C ILE A 398 0.42 1.03 47.09
N LEU A 399 -0.32 0.86 45.99
CA LEU A 399 -0.22 -0.37 45.18
C LEU A 399 1.20 -0.61 44.66
N MET A 400 1.86 0.43 44.13
CA MET A 400 3.23 0.34 43.65
C MET A 400 4.22 0.05 44.76
N TYR A 401 4.00 0.59 45.96
CA TYR A 401 4.79 0.31 47.15
C TYR A 401 4.76 -1.18 47.48
N PHE A 402 3.59 -1.78 47.52
CA PHE A 402 3.47 -3.23 47.74
C PHE A 402 4.13 -4.04 46.63
N LEU A 403 3.96 -3.65 45.36
CA LEU A 403 4.57 -4.36 44.22
C LEU A 403 6.09 -4.29 44.22
N ILE A 404 6.68 -3.11 44.47
CA ILE A 404 8.14 -2.93 44.53
C ILE A 404 8.70 -3.65 45.76
N SER A 405 8.04 -3.53 46.91
CA SER A 405 8.43 -4.22 48.14
C SER A 405 8.41 -5.74 47.97
N LEU A 406 7.34 -6.28 47.35
CA LEU A 406 7.23 -7.69 47.04
C LEU A 406 8.31 -8.15 46.04
N SER A 407 8.59 -7.34 45.01
CA SER A 407 9.64 -7.63 44.04
C SER A 407 11.02 -7.68 44.69
N LEU A 408 11.33 -6.72 45.56
CA LEU A 408 12.59 -6.70 46.32
C LEU A 408 12.67 -7.90 47.26
N PHE A 409 11.58 -8.22 47.97
CA PHE A 409 11.49 -9.40 48.85
C PHE A 409 11.79 -10.70 48.08
N LEU A 410 11.12 -10.91 46.94
CA LEU A 410 11.32 -12.09 46.10
C LEU A 410 12.74 -12.12 45.52
N SER A 411 13.29 -10.98 45.14
CA SER A 411 14.67 -10.91 44.63
C SER A 411 15.68 -11.24 45.72
N SER A 412 15.49 -10.75 46.95
CA SER A 412 16.33 -11.11 48.09
C SER A 412 16.21 -12.59 48.45
N TYR A 413 15.02 -13.17 48.31
CA TYR A 413 14.82 -14.61 48.51
C TYR A 413 15.61 -15.44 47.47
N VAL A 414 15.67 -15.01 46.21
CA VAL A 414 16.34 -15.74 45.13
C VAL A 414 17.85 -15.51 45.12
N PHE A 415 18.31 -14.28 45.36
CA PHE A 415 19.71 -13.86 45.17
C PHE A 415 20.46 -13.60 46.48
N GLY A 416 19.79 -13.71 47.63
CA GLY A 416 20.36 -13.48 48.97
C GLY A 416 20.10 -12.07 49.52
N ASN A 417 20.36 -11.91 50.83
CA ASN A 417 20.00 -10.69 51.58
C ASN A 417 20.73 -9.42 51.10
N GLY A 418 21.92 -9.56 50.49
CA GLY A 418 22.75 -8.42 50.05
C GLY A 418 22.12 -7.54 48.97
N VAL A 419 21.13 -8.07 48.24
CA VAL A 419 20.36 -7.30 47.24
C VAL A 419 19.69 -6.09 47.87
N TYR A 420 19.12 -6.28 49.06
CA TYR A 420 18.30 -5.27 49.70
C TYR A 420 19.13 -4.14 50.30
N GLU A 421 20.26 -4.50 50.93
CA GLU A 421 21.24 -3.56 51.45
C GLU A 421 21.90 -2.74 50.33
N SER A 422 22.02 -3.32 49.14
CA SER A 422 22.60 -2.64 47.98
C SER A 422 21.61 -1.70 47.26
N PHE A 423 20.30 -1.87 47.50
CA PHE A 423 19.27 -1.11 46.81
C PHE A 423 19.13 0.29 47.40
N ASN A 424 19.65 1.29 46.71
CA ASN A 424 19.54 2.70 47.04
C ASN A 424 19.41 3.50 45.74
N ILE A 425 18.56 4.53 45.69
CA ILE A 425 18.39 5.37 44.48
C ILE A 425 19.72 6.00 44.06
N LEU A 426 20.58 6.39 45.00
CA LEU A 426 21.90 6.93 44.70
C LEU A 426 22.78 5.90 44.00
N ASN A 427 22.76 4.65 44.46
CA ASN A 427 23.48 3.55 43.79
C ASN A 427 22.93 3.31 42.39
N LEU A 428 21.60 3.30 42.24
CA LEU A 428 20.95 3.16 40.93
C LEU A 428 21.33 4.30 39.98
N LEU A 429 21.41 5.54 40.47
CA LEU A 429 21.84 6.70 39.70
C LEU A 429 23.30 6.58 39.26
N THR A 430 24.19 6.16 40.17
CA THR A 430 25.61 5.91 39.84
C THR A 430 25.74 4.81 38.80
N GLN A 431 25.00 3.70 38.95
CA GLN A 431 24.98 2.63 37.93
C GLN A 431 24.40 3.12 36.59
N LEU A 432 23.39 3.99 36.61
CA LEU A 432 22.85 4.59 35.40
C LEU A 432 23.88 5.47 34.67
N ILE A 433 24.65 6.27 35.41
CA ILE A 433 25.75 7.06 34.85
C ILE A 433 26.83 6.15 34.26
N ASP A 434 27.18 5.06 34.94
CA ASP A 434 28.15 4.07 34.45
C ASP A 434 27.66 3.43 33.14
N VAL A 435 26.38 3.03 33.07
CA VAL A 435 25.74 2.48 31.86
C VAL A 435 25.77 3.51 30.71
N LEU A 436 25.41 4.76 30.99
CA LEU A 436 25.41 5.84 29.99
C LEU A 436 26.83 6.15 29.47
N LYS A 437 27.85 6.12 30.34
CA LYS A 437 29.26 6.23 29.95
C LYS A 437 29.71 5.04 29.11
N GLY A 438 29.22 3.84 29.43
CA GLY A 438 29.46 2.62 28.65
C GLY A 438 28.98 2.75 27.20
N PHE A 439 27.83 3.40 26.98
CA PHE A 439 27.35 3.70 25.61
C PHE A 439 28.23 4.68 24.82
N SER A 440 29.10 5.45 25.48
CA SER A 440 29.96 6.46 24.85
C SER A 440 31.38 5.98 24.49
N LEU A 441 31.74 4.73 24.86
CA LEU A 441 33.12 4.23 24.75
C LEU A 441 33.28 3.20 23.61
N SER A 442 34.42 3.30 22.90
CA SER A 442 35.07 2.39 21.93
C SER A 442 34.20 1.45 21.04
N PRO A 443 34.38 1.48 19.70
CA PRO A 443 33.70 0.59 18.75
C PRO A 443 33.80 -0.91 19.04
N ARG A 444 34.81 -1.35 19.81
CA ARG A 444 34.99 -2.76 20.18
C ARG A 444 33.88 -3.34 21.06
N TYR A 445 33.14 -2.52 21.80
CA TYR A 445 32.05 -2.99 22.67
C TYR A 445 30.67 -2.88 22.01
N LEU A 446 30.58 -2.39 20.77
CA LEU A 446 29.30 -2.18 20.08
C LEU A 446 28.52 -3.47 19.87
N THR A 447 29.19 -4.59 19.61
CA THR A 447 28.53 -5.90 19.44
C THR A 447 27.90 -6.38 20.75
N ASP A 448 28.64 -6.36 21.86
CA ASP A 448 28.13 -6.84 23.14
C ASP A 448 27.03 -5.92 23.68
N ILE A 449 27.20 -4.61 23.52
CA ILE A 449 26.20 -3.61 23.88
C ILE A 449 24.95 -3.77 23.02
N SER A 450 25.07 -4.08 21.72
CA SER A 450 23.92 -4.28 20.84
C SER A 450 23.09 -5.51 21.23
N ILE A 451 23.72 -6.60 21.68
CA ILE A 451 23.03 -7.79 22.17
C ILE A 451 22.27 -7.47 23.46
N VAL A 452 22.91 -6.78 24.41
CA VAL A 452 22.28 -6.37 25.67
C VAL A 452 21.10 -5.43 25.41
N LEU A 453 21.28 -4.45 24.53
CA LEU A 453 20.22 -3.53 24.10
C LEU A 453 19.03 -4.28 23.47
N LEU A 454 19.29 -5.26 22.60
CA LEU A 454 18.26 -6.08 21.96
C LEU A 454 17.49 -6.93 22.98
N ILE A 455 18.18 -7.51 23.97
CA ILE A 455 17.54 -8.24 25.08
C ILE A 455 16.66 -7.30 25.92
N LEU A 456 17.10 -6.07 26.14
CA LEU A 456 16.37 -5.06 26.93
C LEU A 456 15.18 -4.44 26.19
N PHE A 457 15.02 -4.68 24.90
CA PHE A 457 13.89 -4.14 24.12
C PHE A 457 12.54 -4.65 24.62
N LEU A 458 12.39 -5.96 24.84
CA LEU A 458 11.13 -6.56 25.32
C LEU A 458 10.75 -6.05 26.72
N PRO A 459 11.64 -6.05 27.74
CA PRO A 459 11.37 -5.42 29.03
C PRO A 459 11.01 -3.94 28.94
N SER A 460 11.65 -3.20 28.03
CA SER A 460 11.36 -1.78 27.80
C SER A 460 9.96 -1.55 27.23
N ILE A 461 9.53 -2.37 26.26
CA ILE A 461 8.16 -2.35 25.76
C ILE A 461 7.19 -2.72 26.87
N PHE A 462 7.51 -3.73 27.70
CA PHE A 462 6.65 -4.11 28.82
C PHE A 462 6.48 -2.96 29.82
N LEU A 463 7.55 -2.22 30.16
CA LEU A 463 7.47 -1.01 30.98
C LEU A 463 6.63 0.09 30.32
N MET A 464 6.77 0.28 29.01
CA MET A 464 5.90 1.19 28.25
C MET A 464 4.43 0.74 28.32
N MET A 465 4.15 -0.56 28.21
CA MET A 465 2.79 -1.07 28.33
C MET A 465 2.24 -0.87 29.72
N LEU A 466 3.05 -1.05 30.77
CA LEU A 466 2.63 -0.87 32.16
C LEU A 466 2.42 0.60 32.54
N PHE A 467 3.40 1.47 32.27
CA PHE A 467 3.45 2.85 32.77
C PHE A 467 3.14 3.91 31.70
N GLY A 468 3.26 3.55 30.42
CA GLY A 468 2.93 4.46 29.33
C GLY A 468 1.46 4.82 29.32
N ALA A 469 1.17 6.09 29.03
CA ALA A 469 -0.19 6.52 28.74
C ALA A 469 -0.81 5.67 27.62
N LYS A 470 -2.13 5.53 27.59
CA LYS A 470 -2.80 4.93 26.43
C LYS A 470 -2.81 5.87 25.21
N LYS A 471 -1.64 6.31 24.79
CA LYS A 471 -1.44 6.96 23.50
C LYS A 471 -1.26 5.87 22.43
N ASN A 472 -1.36 6.31 21.20
CA ASN A 472 -0.98 5.54 20.03
C ASN A 472 0.51 5.10 20.08
N TRP A 473 0.81 3.98 19.43
CA TRP A 473 2.12 3.32 19.39
C TRP A 473 2.97 3.83 18.23
N THR A 474 3.30 5.12 18.24
CA THR A 474 4.18 5.66 17.20
C THR A 474 5.63 5.18 17.40
N THR A 475 6.36 4.96 16.30
CA THR A 475 7.78 4.54 16.34
C THR A 475 8.62 5.48 17.20
N LYS A 476 8.38 6.80 17.10
CA LYS A 476 9.05 7.81 17.93
C LYS A 476 8.82 7.61 19.42
N ARG A 477 7.61 7.17 19.80
CA ARG A 477 7.26 6.94 21.20
C ARG A 477 7.89 5.65 21.72
N ILE A 478 7.82 4.56 20.96
CA ILE A 478 8.47 3.29 21.31
C ILE A 478 9.96 3.53 21.51
N LEU A 479 10.59 4.24 20.57
CA LEU A 479 12.01 4.58 20.62
C LEU A 479 12.34 5.44 21.86
N ARG A 480 11.55 6.48 22.18
CA ARG A 480 11.75 7.28 23.41
C ARG A 480 11.64 6.45 24.68
N TRP A 481 10.63 5.58 24.78
CA TRP A 481 10.48 4.70 25.94
C TRP A 481 11.65 3.73 26.05
N TYR A 482 12.07 3.13 24.95
CA TYR A 482 13.23 2.25 24.89
C TYR A 482 14.51 2.96 25.35
N TRP A 483 14.81 4.16 24.83
CA TRP A 483 16.00 4.93 25.22
C TRP A 483 16.02 5.32 26.70
N ILE A 484 14.86 5.50 27.33
CA ILE A 484 14.79 5.85 28.76
C ILE A 484 14.82 4.59 29.63
N SER A 485 14.06 3.56 29.27
CA SER A 485 13.85 2.38 30.11
C SER A 485 14.97 1.35 29.98
N ALA A 486 15.59 1.17 28.81
CA ALA A 486 16.67 0.19 28.65
C ALA A 486 17.88 0.52 29.55
N PRO A 487 18.41 1.76 29.60
CA PRO A 487 19.50 2.10 30.53
C PRO A 487 19.10 1.95 31.99
N LEU A 488 17.84 2.27 32.33
CA LEU A 488 17.32 2.12 33.69
C LEU A 488 17.25 0.65 34.12
N ILE A 489 16.78 -0.25 33.24
CA ILE A 489 16.74 -1.69 33.49
C ILE A 489 18.16 -2.26 33.61
N ALA A 490 19.09 -1.84 32.74
CA ALA A 490 20.49 -2.24 32.81
C ALA A 490 21.16 -1.80 34.13
N ALA A 491 20.94 -0.54 34.52
CA ALA A 491 21.43 0.01 35.78
C ALA A 491 20.86 -0.76 36.97
N PHE A 492 19.55 -1.05 36.94
CA PHE A 492 18.89 -1.87 37.94
C PHE A 492 19.57 -3.24 38.01
N ALA A 493 19.71 -3.96 36.90
CA ALA A 493 20.38 -5.27 36.86
C ALA A 493 21.82 -5.25 37.40
N LEU A 494 22.60 -4.20 37.11
CA LEU A 494 23.96 -4.04 37.64
C LEU A 494 24.01 -3.90 39.16
N VAL A 495 23.01 -3.25 39.78
CA VAL A 495 22.88 -3.20 41.25
C VAL A 495 22.75 -4.62 41.81
N PHE A 496 21.94 -5.49 41.19
CA PHE A 496 21.79 -6.88 41.64
C PHE A 496 23.05 -7.71 41.41
N ILE A 497 23.72 -7.55 40.27
CA ILE A 497 24.94 -8.30 39.95
C ILE A 497 26.09 -7.94 40.90
N ARG A 498 26.18 -6.67 41.32
CA ARG A 498 27.22 -6.18 42.24
C ARG A 498 26.87 -6.37 43.71
N ALA A 499 25.66 -6.82 44.03
CA ALA A 499 25.26 -7.07 45.40
C ALA A 499 26.09 -8.23 45.98
N PRO A 500 26.67 -8.07 47.19
CA PRO A 500 27.47 -9.13 47.80
C PRO A 500 26.59 -10.34 48.12
N SER A 501 26.93 -11.52 47.57
CA SER A 501 26.23 -12.78 47.79
C SER A 501 26.56 -13.39 49.15
N LYS A 502 26.18 -12.71 50.24
CA LYS A 502 26.17 -13.32 51.58
C LYS A 502 24.86 -14.07 51.78
N VAL A 503 24.90 -15.39 51.63
CA VAL A 503 23.79 -16.28 51.96
C VAL A 503 23.78 -16.49 53.48
N SER A 504 23.14 -15.58 54.21
CA SER A 504 22.77 -15.78 55.62
C SER A 504 21.29 -16.16 55.71
N SER A 505 20.92 -16.98 56.71
CA SER A 505 19.52 -17.33 56.97
C SER A 505 18.70 -16.06 57.16
N MET A 506 17.71 -15.86 56.30
CA MET A 506 16.89 -14.65 56.20
C MET A 506 15.99 -14.52 57.45
N ASN A 507 16.29 -13.58 58.34
CA ASN A 507 15.40 -13.19 59.42
C ASN A 507 14.49 -12.05 58.93
N ILE A 508 13.17 -12.24 58.98
CA ILE A 508 12.16 -11.26 58.53
C ILE A 508 12.32 -9.92 59.26
N GLU A 509 12.72 -9.94 60.53
CA GLU A 509 12.94 -8.71 61.31
C GLU A 509 14.08 -7.86 60.75
N VAL A 510 15.20 -8.50 60.37
CA VAL A 510 16.36 -7.82 59.75
C VAL A 510 15.99 -7.25 58.39
N LEU A 511 15.14 -7.95 57.65
CA LEU A 511 14.64 -7.49 56.36
C LEU A 511 13.74 -6.25 56.49
N LEU A 512 12.86 -6.22 57.49
CA LEU A 512 12.00 -5.05 57.70
C LEU A 512 12.78 -3.83 58.20
N SER A 513 13.79 -4.04 59.06
CA SER A 513 14.61 -2.95 59.60
C SER A 513 15.57 -2.34 58.58
N SER A 514 16.03 -3.12 57.61
CA SER A 514 17.00 -2.66 56.60
C SER A 514 16.35 -2.06 55.36
N MET A 515 15.02 -1.84 55.38
CA MET A 515 14.30 -1.39 54.18
C MET A 515 14.76 0.00 53.76
N PRO A 516 15.16 0.21 52.50
CA PRO A 516 15.36 1.54 51.95
C PRO A 516 13.98 2.19 51.72
N PHE A 517 13.26 2.43 52.81
CA PHE A 517 11.86 2.85 52.83
C PHE A 517 11.65 4.14 52.03
N ALA A 518 12.57 5.09 52.19
CA ALA A 518 12.54 6.35 51.44
C ALA A 518 12.66 6.12 49.93
N ASP A 519 13.57 5.25 49.48
CA ASP A 519 13.77 4.94 48.07
C ASP A 519 12.57 4.23 47.46
N VAL A 520 12.04 3.21 48.17
CA VAL A 520 10.85 2.49 47.75
C VAL A 520 9.66 3.44 47.69
N LEU A 521 9.50 4.34 48.66
CA LEU A 521 8.42 5.33 48.66
C LEU A 521 8.52 6.31 47.48
N ILE A 522 9.73 6.79 47.15
CA ILE A 522 9.96 7.69 46.01
C ILE A 522 9.62 6.99 44.69
N LEU A 523 10.16 5.78 44.47
CA LEU A 523 9.90 5.01 43.24
C LEU A 523 8.42 4.63 43.11
N SER A 524 7.79 4.29 44.23
CA SER A 524 6.35 3.99 44.29
C SER A 524 5.51 5.22 43.97
N SER A 525 5.94 6.40 44.42
CA SER A 525 5.27 7.66 44.12
C SER A 525 5.34 7.99 42.63
N ILE A 526 6.51 7.81 42.01
CA ILE A 526 6.71 7.98 40.57
C ILE A 526 5.84 6.98 39.78
N GLY A 527 5.89 5.69 40.15
CA GLY A 527 5.07 4.64 39.54
C GLY A 527 3.58 4.90 39.71
N GLY A 528 3.16 5.35 40.89
CA GLY A 528 1.79 5.71 41.22
C GLY A 528 1.26 6.85 40.33
N ILE A 529 2.07 7.89 40.13
CA ILE A 529 1.77 9.01 39.22
C ILE A 529 1.59 8.49 37.78
N PHE A 530 2.49 7.64 37.28
CA PHE A 530 2.37 7.07 35.94
C PHE A 530 1.12 6.22 35.76
N LEU A 531 0.80 5.33 36.72
CA LEU A 531 -0.40 4.51 36.66
C LEU A 531 -1.69 5.33 36.76
N ALA A 532 -1.72 6.35 37.62
CA ALA A 532 -2.86 7.27 37.74
C ALA A 532 -3.06 8.05 36.44
N ARG A 533 -1.97 8.50 35.80
CA ARG A 533 -2.00 9.15 34.49
C ARG A 533 -2.50 8.19 33.41
N LYS A 534 -2.01 6.95 33.36
CA LYS A 534 -2.48 5.93 32.41
C LYS A 534 -3.98 5.66 32.56
N LYS A 535 -4.48 5.53 33.81
CA LYS A 535 -5.92 5.38 34.10
C LYS A 535 -6.72 6.58 33.59
N SER A 536 -6.27 7.80 33.87
CA SER A 536 -6.91 9.03 33.37
C SER A 536 -7.00 9.03 31.85
N TRP A 537 -5.90 8.71 31.14
CA TRP A 537 -5.89 8.61 29.68
C TRP A 537 -6.89 7.57 29.16
N GLY A 538 -6.97 6.38 29.77
CA GLY A 538 -7.92 5.35 29.34
C GLY A 538 -9.39 5.69 29.59
N ILE A 539 -9.71 6.45 30.65
CA ILE A 539 -11.08 6.95 30.85
C ILE A 539 -11.43 7.98 29.78
N ARG A 540 -10.49 8.88 29.47
CA ARG A 540 -10.70 9.93 28.46
C ARG A 540 -10.72 9.40 27.03
N GLU A 541 -10.00 8.32 26.75
CA GLU A 541 -10.06 7.55 25.50
C GLU A 541 -11.49 7.05 25.29
N LYS A 542 -12.02 6.28 26.25
CA LYS A 542 -13.40 5.78 26.21
C LYS A 542 -14.43 6.89 26.06
N GLN A 543 -14.23 8.03 26.73
CA GLN A 543 -15.13 9.19 26.57
C GLN A 543 -15.03 9.87 25.21
N ALA A 544 -13.85 9.88 24.59
CA ALA A 544 -13.66 10.41 23.24
C ALA A 544 -14.22 9.47 22.17
N GLU A 545 -14.12 8.15 22.38
CA GLU A 545 -14.73 7.13 21.52
C GLU A 545 -16.25 7.31 21.40
N LEU A 546 -16.91 7.79 22.45
CA LEU A 546 -18.36 8.07 22.42
C LEU A 546 -18.76 9.17 21.42
N TYR A 547 -17.84 10.04 20.99
CA TYR A 547 -18.11 11.04 19.95
C TYR A 547 -18.06 10.45 18.54
N ASP A 548 -17.58 9.20 18.40
CA ASP A 548 -17.48 8.48 17.13
C ASP A 548 -16.77 9.26 16.00
N SER A 549 -15.78 10.07 16.38
CA SER A 549 -14.97 10.84 15.44
C SER A 549 -13.55 10.30 15.40
N GLU A 550 -13.20 9.68 14.26
CA GLU A 550 -11.85 9.18 14.05
C GLU A 550 -10.82 10.31 14.11
N VAL A 551 -11.14 11.47 13.55
CA VAL A 551 -10.24 12.63 13.52
C VAL A 551 -10.02 13.21 14.90
N LEU A 552 -11.05 13.27 15.74
CA LEU A 552 -10.88 13.65 17.15
C LEU A 552 -9.94 12.65 17.85
N MET A 553 -10.09 11.35 17.60
CA MET A 553 -9.22 10.32 18.18
C MET A 553 -7.76 10.46 17.73
N LYS A 554 -7.50 10.80 16.45
CA LYS A 554 -6.16 11.08 15.93
C LYS A 554 -5.55 12.33 16.57
N LYS A 555 -6.28 13.45 16.60
CA LYS A 555 -5.84 14.72 17.24
C LYS A 555 -5.55 14.60 18.74
N LEU A 556 -6.18 13.60 19.36
CA LEU A 556 -6.00 13.27 20.75
C LEU A 556 -4.83 12.28 20.99
N ASP A 557 -4.12 11.84 19.95
CA ASP A 557 -3.07 10.80 19.98
C ASP A 557 -3.58 9.42 20.43
N TYR A 558 -4.86 9.08 20.20
CA TYR A 558 -5.38 7.74 20.52
C TYR A 558 -5.32 6.76 19.34
N LYS A 559 -5.43 7.27 18.10
CA LYS A 559 -5.33 6.51 16.84
C LYS A 559 -4.23 7.08 15.93
N GLU A 560 -3.81 6.32 14.91
CA GLU A 560 -2.87 6.76 13.84
C GLU A 560 -3.56 7.67 12.83
#